data_AF-A0A6P4YLW6-F1
#
_entry.id   AF-A0A6P4YLW6-F1
#
_cell.length_a   1.000
_cell.length_b   1.000
_cell.length_c   1.000
_cell.angle_alpha   90.00
_cell.angle_beta   90.00
_cell.angle_gamma   90.00
#
_symmetry.space_group_name_H-M   'P 1'
#
loop_
_entity.id
_entity.type
_entity.pdbx_description
1 polymer ?
#
loop_
_entity_poly.entity_id
_entity_poly.type
_entity_poly.pdbx_seq_one_letter_code
_entity_poly.pdbx_strand_id
1 'polypeptide(L)'
;MAIDDVAITSGPCMSAICAPDQFACWDKSCIPTNLTCEGNSDCPDGSDEVFCNRMPIPSPGVNCGNPAVLSGNIGSFTSPGYPNSYPNNALCSWQISVNTSEVIAIRFDVFDLNHCYGNSLTIYDGSSTVARRVDTLCGSNGRTIFTTGRNAFVVFRTDGLDTRSGFSATFAAERRPCQSYEFRCNISGMGAV
;
A
#
# COMPACT_ATOMS: atom_id res chain seq x y z
N MET A 1 5.04 48.26 17.05
CA MET A 1 4.33 47.56 15.97
C MET A 1 4.57 46.07 16.18
N ALA A 2 3.62 45.40 16.80
CA ALA A 2 3.58 43.95 16.88
C ALA A 2 2.35 43.50 16.09
N ILE A 3 2.51 42.46 15.29
CA ILE A 3 1.42 41.81 14.57
C ILE A 3 0.48 41.16 15.60
N ASP A 4 -0.80 41.46 15.46
CA ASP A 4 -1.89 40.95 16.30
C ASP A 4 -1.98 39.42 16.16
N ASP A 5 -2.18 38.75 17.29
CA ASP A 5 -2.16 37.31 17.45
C ASP A 5 -3.32 36.68 16.65
N VAL A 6 -3.03 36.16 15.45
CA VAL A 6 -3.93 35.19 14.83
C VAL A 6 -3.80 33.88 15.58
N ALA A 7 -4.63 33.72 16.61
CA ALA A 7 -4.90 32.42 17.19
C ALA A 7 -5.61 31.56 16.13
N ILE A 8 -4.86 30.72 15.42
CA ILE A 8 -5.46 29.56 14.77
C ILE A 8 -5.84 28.62 15.91
N THR A 9 -7.09 28.72 16.37
CA THR A 9 -7.65 27.69 17.24
C THR A 9 -7.74 26.43 16.38
N SER A 10 -6.73 25.57 16.45
CA SER A 10 -6.86 24.19 15.99
C SER A 10 -7.86 23.51 16.93
N GLY A 11 -9.15 23.74 16.68
CA GLY A 11 -10.21 22.93 17.23
C GLY A 11 -10.02 21.50 16.74
N PRO A 12 -10.36 20.47 17.55
CA PRO A 12 -10.40 19.12 17.03
C PRO A 12 -11.41 19.13 15.89
N CYS A 13 -11.00 18.74 14.68
CA CYS A 13 -11.95 18.27 13.67
C CYS A 13 -12.69 17.13 14.36
N MET A 14 -13.91 17.39 14.86
CA MET A 14 -14.78 16.34 15.38
C MET A 14 -15.10 15.45 14.19
N SER A 15 -14.24 14.45 13.99
CA SER A 15 -14.49 13.31 13.13
C SER A 15 -15.85 12.76 13.52
N ALA A 16 -16.79 12.70 12.57
CA ALA A 16 -18.02 11.98 12.80
C ALA A 16 -17.65 10.55 13.20
N ILE A 17 -18.22 10.06 14.31
CA ILE A 17 -18.05 8.67 14.73
C ILE A 17 -19.05 7.85 13.91
N CYS A 18 -18.66 7.49 12.70
CA CYS A 18 -19.42 6.58 11.84
C CYS A 18 -19.10 5.13 12.19
N ALA A 19 -19.97 4.20 11.79
CA ALA A 19 -19.69 2.77 11.92
C ALA A 19 -18.47 2.35 11.06
N PRO A 20 -17.84 1.19 11.33
CA PRO A 20 -16.66 0.74 10.59
C PRO A 20 -16.86 0.57 9.08
N ASP A 21 -18.10 0.42 8.63
CA ASP A 21 -18.54 0.26 7.24
C ASP A 21 -19.13 1.55 6.64
N GLN A 22 -18.97 2.69 7.31
CA GLN A 22 -19.51 3.99 6.90
C GLN A 22 -18.42 5.04 6.67
N PHE A 23 -18.64 5.90 5.68
CA PHE A 23 -17.84 7.07 5.39
C PHE A 23 -18.41 8.32 6.06
N ALA A 24 -17.54 9.13 6.65
CA ALA A 24 -17.90 10.39 7.30
C ALA A 24 -17.83 11.55 6.32
N CYS A 25 -18.99 12.13 6.00
CA CYS A 25 -19.09 13.34 5.20
C CYS A 25 -18.55 14.57 5.97
N TRP A 26 -18.19 15.66 5.28
CA TRP A 26 -17.72 16.88 5.96
C TRP A 26 -18.83 17.61 6.73
N ASP A 27 -20.10 17.41 6.35
CA ASP A 27 -21.26 17.87 7.13
C ASP A 27 -21.57 16.97 8.36
N LYS A 28 -20.72 15.97 8.63
CA LYS A 28 -20.83 15.01 9.75
C LYS A 28 -21.95 13.96 9.61
N SER A 29 -22.63 13.92 8.47
CA SER A 29 -23.45 12.78 8.08
C SER A 29 -22.58 11.55 7.79
N CYS A 30 -23.18 10.37 7.88
CA CYS A 30 -22.52 9.11 7.56
C CYS A 30 -23.27 8.45 6.41
N ILE A 31 -22.56 8.06 5.37
CA ILE A 31 -23.09 7.23 4.29
C ILE A 31 -22.41 5.86 4.32
N PRO A 32 -23.04 4.81 3.79
CA PRO A 32 -22.36 3.54 3.55
C PRO A 32 -21.08 3.74 2.73
N THR A 33 -20.00 3.03 3.08
CA THR A 33 -18.73 3.07 2.32
C THR A 33 -18.87 2.61 0.87
N ASN A 34 -19.97 1.95 0.50
CA ASN A 34 -20.24 1.61 -0.90
C ASN A 34 -20.81 2.76 -1.74
N LEU A 35 -21.13 3.90 -1.12
CA LEU A 35 -21.64 5.10 -1.80
C LEU A 35 -20.58 6.19 -1.95
N THR A 36 -19.31 5.87 -1.71
CA THR A 36 -18.21 6.83 -1.89
C THR A 36 -17.60 6.71 -3.28
N CYS A 37 -17.44 7.81 -4.00
CA CYS A 37 -16.77 7.86 -5.30
C CYS A 37 -17.45 7.00 -6.38
N GLU A 38 -18.78 6.95 -6.37
CA GLU A 38 -19.61 6.26 -7.36
C GLU A 38 -20.17 7.17 -8.46
N GLY A 39 -19.83 8.46 -8.43
CA GLY A 39 -20.29 9.47 -9.38
C GLY A 39 -21.62 10.13 -9.02
N ASN A 40 -22.16 9.85 -7.82
CA ASN A 40 -23.38 10.45 -7.28
C ASN A 40 -23.09 11.10 -5.92
N SER A 41 -23.65 12.28 -5.68
CA SER A 41 -23.49 13.00 -4.41
C SER A 41 -24.49 12.45 -3.39
N ASP A 42 -24.07 11.47 -2.61
CA ASP A 42 -24.85 10.84 -1.54
C ASP A 42 -24.58 11.51 -0.19
N CYS A 43 -23.39 12.09 0.01
CA CYS A 43 -23.20 13.09 1.05
C CYS A 43 -24.01 14.36 0.69
N PRO A 44 -24.74 14.97 1.65
CA PRO A 44 -25.42 16.25 1.47
C PRO A 44 -24.50 17.39 1.01
N ASP A 45 -23.22 17.31 1.38
CA ASP A 45 -22.14 18.23 1.03
C ASP A 45 -21.25 17.75 -0.12
N GLY A 46 -21.56 16.58 -0.71
CA GLY A 46 -20.82 15.99 -1.83
C GLY A 46 -19.37 15.58 -1.52
N SER A 47 -19.02 15.46 -0.24
CA SER A 47 -17.67 15.11 0.21
C SER A 47 -17.23 13.69 -0.16
N ASP A 48 -18.20 12.82 -0.46
CA ASP A 48 -18.04 11.47 -0.97
C ASP A 48 -17.58 11.40 -2.43
N GLU A 49 -17.79 12.44 -3.22
CA GLU A 49 -17.44 12.48 -4.66
C GLU A 49 -16.26 13.42 -4.97
N VAL A 50 -15.73 14.06 -3.95
CA VAL A 50 -14.57 14.95 -4.07
C VAL A 50 -13.36 14.27 -3.46
N PHE A 51 -12.19 14.46 -4.08
CA PHE A 51 -10.93 13.88 -3.63
C PHE A 51 -10.86 12.33 -3.65
N CYS A 52 -11.61 11.67 -4.53
CA CYS A 52 -11.47 10.24 -4.84
C CYS A 52 -10.04 9.83 -5.21
N ASN A 53 -9.24 10.79 -5.72
CA ASN A 53 -7.83 10.60 -6.06
C ASN A 53 -6.84 11.02 -4.96
N ARG A 54 -7.29 11.43 -3.76
CA ARG A 54 -6.42 11.97 -2.70
C ARG A 54 -6.59 11.36 -1.30
N MET A 55 -7.59 10.50 -1.07
CA MET A 55 -7.75 9.80 0.21
C MET A 55 -7.76 8.29 0.00
N PRO A 56 -7.23 7.51 0.95
CA PRO A 56 -7.30 6.05 0.92
C PRO A 56 -8.73 5.60 1.28
N ILE A 57 -9.70 5.88 0.42
CA ILE A 57 -11.04 5.31 0.53
C ILE A 57 -10.99 3.97 -0.23
N PRO A 58 -11.29 2.84 0.42
CA PRO A 58 -11.48 1.57 -0.28
C PRO A 58 -12.61 1.77 -1.29
N SER A 59 -12.32 1.65 -2.59
CA SER A 59 -13.36 1.81 -3.59
C SER A 59 -14.50 0.80 -3.37
N PRO A 60 -15.77 1.25 -3.35
CA PRO A 60 -16.93 0.39 -3.30
C PRO A 60 -16.82 -0.78 -4.28
N GLY A 61 -16.89 -2.01 -3.77
CA GLY A 61 -16.99 -3.21 -4.61
C GLY A 61 -15.68 -3.90 -4.98
N VAL A 62 -14.51 -3.35 -4.62
CA VAL A 62 -13.23 -4.07 -4.80
C VAL A 62 -12.84 -4.79 -3.51
N ASN A 63 -13.22 -6.07 -3.39
CA ASN A 63 -12.85 -6.91 -2.26
C ASN A 63 -11.42 -7.49 -2.44
N CYS A 64 -10.40 -6.78 -1.97
CA CYS A 64 -9.01 -7.22 -2.09
C CYS A 64 -8.17 -7.10 -0.81
N GLY A 65 -8.80 -6.74 0.31
CA GLY A 65 -8.14 -6.60 1.60
C GLY A 65 -7.63 -5.18 1.84
N ASN A 66 -7.95 -4.65 3.01
CA ASN A 66 -7.58 -3.29 3.41
C ASN A 66 -7.38 -3.18 4.94
N PRO A 67 -6.35 -3.83 5.53
CA PRO A 67 -5.40 -4.74 4.88
C PRO A 67 -5.77 -6.23 5.05
N ALA A 68 -5.43 -7.06 4.07
CA ALA A 68 -5.35 -8.51 4.27
C ALA A 68 -4.07 -8.87 5.02
N VAL A 69 -4.19 -9.65 6.10
CA VAL A 69 -3.04 -10.10 6.90
C VAL A 69 -2.53 -11.43 6.37
N LEU A 70 -1.30 -11.45 5.85
CA LEU A 70 -0.65 -12.63 5.31
C LEU A 70 0.48 -13.04 6.26
N SER A 71 0.31 -14.17 6.94
CA SER A 71 1.29 -14.71 7.88
C SER A 71 1.81 -16.06 7.42
N GLY A 72 3.12 -16.27 7.50
CA GLY A 72 3.77 -17.50 7.06
C GLY A 72 5.09 -17.21 6.37
N ASN A 73 5.95 -18.23 6.21
CA ASN A 73 7.27 -18.04 5.60
C ASN A 73 7.21 -18.05 4.06
N ILE A 74 6.10 -18.48 3.47
CA ILE A 74 5.85 -18.46 2.04
C ILE A 74 4.37 -18.15 1.84
N GLY A 75 4.05 -17.38 0.82
CA GLY A 75 2.67 -17.15 0.41
C GLY A 75 2.58 -16.45 -0.93
N SER A 76 1.36 -16.13 -1.34
CA SER A 76 1.08 -15.44 -2.58
C SER A 76 -0.03 -14.42 -2.41
N PHE A 77 -0.05 -13.43 -3.30
CA PHE A 77 -1.08 -12.41 -3.39
C PHE A 77 -1.15 -11.88 -4.82
N THR A 78 -2.34 -11.46 -5.23
CA THR A 78 -2.60 -11.00 -6.60
C THR A 78 -3.33 -9.68 -6.59
N SER A 79 -3.29 -8.95 -7.72
CA SER A 79 -4.25 -7.88 -7.93
C SER A 79 -5.69 -8.44 -7.93
N PRO A 80 -6.69 -7.67 -7.47
CA PRO A 80 -8.09 -8.04 -7.63
C PRO A 80 -8.41 -8.37 -9.09
N GLY A 81 -9.18 -9.44 -9.29
CA GLY A 81 -9.64 -9.86 -10.63
C GLY A 81 -8.65 -10.73 -11.42
N TYR A 82 -7.38 -10.82 -11.01
CA TYR A 82 -6.38 -11.66 -11.70
C TYR A 82 -6.88 -13.11 -11.87
N PRO A 83 -6.75 -13.74 -13.06
CA PRO A 83 -5.95 -13.32 -14.22
C PRO A 83 -6.64 -12.34 -15.19
N ASN A 84 -7.86 -11.91 -14.90
CA ASN A 84 -8.52 -10.84 -15.66
C ASN A 84 -7.97 -9.47 -15.26
N SER A 85 -8.38 -8.44 -15.99
CA SER A 85 -7.92 -7.08 -15.71
C SER A 85 -8.34 -6.61 -14.31
N TYR A 86 -7.46 -5.86 -13.65
CA TYR A 86 -7.79 -5.24 -12.37
C TYR A 86 -8.90 -4.17 -12.54
N PRO A 87 -9.73 -3.91 -11.52
CA PRO A 87 -10.71 -2.84 -11.54
C PRO A 87 -10.07 -1.45 -11.40
N ASN A 88 -10.76 -0.46 -11.94
CA ASN A 88 -10.47 0.96 -11.75
C ASN A 88 -10.67 1.38 -10.29
N ASN A 89 -9.96 2.44 -9.88
CA ASN A 89 -10.02 3.07 -8.56
C ASN A 89 -9.71 2.12 -7.38
N ALA A 90 -9.19 0.93 -7.60
CA ALA A 90 -8.87 -0.04 -6.57
C ALA A 90 -7.83 0.52 -5.58
N LEU A 91 -8.05 0.20 -4.30
CA LEU A 91 -7.08 0.43 -3.23
C LEU A 91 -6.98 -0.81 -2.34
N CYS A 92 -6.02 -1.65 -2.65
CA CYS A 92 -5.78 -2.91 -1.94
C CYS A 92 -4.54 -2.80 -1.09
N SER A 93 -4.54 -3.44 0.06
CA SER A 93 -3.33 -3.54 0.87
C SER A 93 -3.17 -4.90 1.54
N TRP A 94 -1.90 -5.27 1.71
CA TRP A 94 -1.50 -6.51 2.35
C TRP A 94 -0.45 -6.20 3.43
N GLN A 95 -0.67 -6.73 4.63
CA GLN A 95 0.32 -6.74 5.70
C GLN A 95 0.94 -8.14 5.75
N ILE A 96 2.19 -8.25 5.36
CA ILE A 96 2.92 -9.52 5.30
C ILE A 96 3.86 -9.62 6.50
N SER A 97 3.80 -10.74 7.21
CA SER A 97 4.72 -11.05 8.30
C SER A 97 5.23 -12.49 8.19
N VAL A 98 6.55 -12.65 8.20
CA VAL A 98 7.20 -13.98 8.23
C VAL A 98 7.59 -14.35 9.65
N ASN A 99 7.60 -15.66 9.95
CA ASN A 99 7.79 -16.15 11.31
C ASN A 99 9.27 -16.23 11.72
N THR A 100 10.20 -16.03 10.79
CA THR A 100 11.65 -16.08 11.01
C THR A 100 12.23 -14.67 11.20
N SER A 101 13.51 -14.59 11.58
CA SER A 101 14.27 -13.33 11.59
C SER A 101 14.87 -12.97 10.22
N GLU A 102 14.34 -13.56 9.14
CA GLU A 102 14.79 -13.36 7.77
C GLU A 102 14.09 -12.17 7.12
N VAL A 103 14.52 -11.82 5.90
CA VAL A 103 13.86 -10.78 5.10
C VAL A 103 12.77 -11.39 4.23
N ILE A 104 11.86 -10.54 3.78
CA ILE A 104 10.82 -10.91 2.83
C ILE A 104 11.33 -10.61 1.43
N ALA A 105 11.40 -11.65 0.59
CA ALA A 105 11.63 -11.53 -0.84
C ALA A 105 10.29 -11.62 -1.58
N ILE A 106 9.89 -10.54 -2.23
CA ILE A 106 8.67 -10.46 -3.04
C ILE A 106 9.05 -10.62 -4.51
N ARG A 107 8.41 -11.57 -5.20
CA ARG A 107 8.64 -11.89 -6.62
C ARG A 107 7.33 -11.83 -7.39
N PHE A 108 7.43 -11.50 -8.67
CA PHE A 108 6.28 -11.38 -9.56
C PHE A 108 6.40 -12.42 -10.67
N ASP A 109 5.40 -13.29 -10.77
CA ASP A 109 5.26 -14.22 -11.90
C ASP A 109 4.67 -13.50 -13.10
N VAL A 110 3.76 -12.55 -12.84
CA VAL A 110 3.17 -11.64 -13.82
C VAL A 110 3.12 -10.23 -13.22
N PHE A 111 3.47 -9.22 -14.03
CA PHE A 111 3.35 -7.82 -13.65
C PHE A 111 3.08 -6.94 -14.88
N ASP A 112 1.87 -6.40 -14.97
CA ASP A 112 1.40 -5.59 -16.08
C ASP A 112 0.36 -4.57 -15.59
N LEU A 113 0.86 -3.40 -15.20
CA LEU A 113 0.07 -2.23 -14.80
C LEU A 113 0.05 -1.19 -15.91
N ASN A 114 -1.02 -0.41 -16.00
CA ASN A 114 -1.19 0.55 -17.08
C ASN A 114 -0.71 1.94 -16.66
N HIS A 115 0.19 2.55 -17.44
CA HIS A 115 0.79 3.85 -17.11
C HIS A 115 1.41 3.90 -15.69
N CYS A 116 2.10 4.99 -15.36
CA CYS A 116 2.75 5.19 -14.05
C CYS A 116 2.23 6.43 -13.32
N TYR A 117 1.13 7.03 -13.82
CA TYR A 117 0.55 8.27 -13.30
C TYR A 117 -0.64 8.04 -12.36
N GLY A 118 -1.01 6.78 -12.09
CA GLY A 118 -2.13 6.42 -11.24
C GLY A 118 -2.12 4.96 -10.80
N ASN A 119 -1.82 4.04 -11.71
CA ASN A 119 -1.65 2.62 -11.39
C ASN A 119 -0.26 2.32 -10.81
N SER A 120 -0.21 1.81 -9.58
CA SER A 120 1.07 1.49 -8.93
C SER A 120 0.93 0.44 -7.84
N LEU A 121 2.01 -0.33 -7.66
CA LEU A 121 2.22 -1.20 -6.50
C LEU A 121 3.38 -0.66 -5.66
N THR A 122 3.08 -0.21 -4.45
CA THR A 122 4.07 0.34 -3.53
C THR A 122 4.38 -0.64 -2.41
N ILE A 123 5.67 -0.84 -2.14
CA ILE A 123 6.16 -1.77 -1.11
C ILE A 123 6.87 -0.96 -0.02
N TYR A 124 6.50 -1.21 1.23
CA TYR A 124 7.07 -0.59 2.42
C TYR A 124 7.77 -1.62 3.32
N ASP A 125 8.88 -1.20 3.92
CA ASP A 125 9.74 -2.00 4.80
C ASP A 125 9.27 -1.92 6.26
N GLY A 126 8.08 -2.47 6.52
CA GLY A 126 7.44 -2.44 7.84
C GLY A 126 5.98 -2.86 7.75
N SER A 127 5.21 -2.66 8.82
CA SER A 127 3.83 -3.16 8.91
C SER A 127 2.76 -2.17 8.46
N SER A 128 3.13 -0.98 7.96
CA SER A 128 2.18 0.05 7.51
C SER A 128 2.83 1.06 6.57
N THR A 129 2.03 1.99 6.03
CA THR A 129 2.46 3.04 5.09
C THR A 129 3.37 4.11 5.70
N VAL A 130 3.52 4.17 7.03
CA VAL A 130 4.49 5.08 7.68
C VAL A 130 5.92 4.54 7.64
N ALA A 131 6.11 3.27 7.28
CA ALA A 131 7.43 2.69 7.14
C ALA A 131 8.17 3.21 5.90
N ARG A 132 9.47 2.89 5.80
CA ARG A 132 10.28 3.29 4.65
C ARG A 132 9.75 2.64 3.38
N ARG A 133 9.42 3.45 2.37
CA ARG A 133 9.11 2.95 1.04
C ARG A 133 10.35 2.29 0.43
N VAL A 134 10.25 1.00 0.11
CA VAL A 134 11.30 0.27 -0.60
C VAL A 134 11.24 0.62 -2.08
N ASP A 135 10.04 0.55 -2.65
CA ASP A 135 9.84 0.73 -4.08
C ASP A 135 8.41 1.09 -4.47
N THR A 136 8.25 1.61 -5.69
CA THR A 136 6.97 1.80 -6.37
C THR A 136 7.08 1.28 -7.79
N LEU A 137 6.30 0.25 -8.11
CA LEU A 137 6.31 -0.45 -9.39
C LEU A 137 5.08 -0.07 -10.22
N CYS A 138 5.25 0.00 -11.54
CA CYS A 138 4.21 0.31 -12.53
C CYS A 138 4.66 -0.15 -13.92
N GLY A 139 3.77 -0.12 -14.92
CA GLY A 139 4.07 -0.66 -16.25
C GLY A 139 4.32 -2.17 -16.20
N SER A 140 5.32 -2.63 -16.95
CA SER A 140 5.79 -4.02 -16.95
C SER A 140 7.07 -4.22 -16.12
N ASN A 141 7.36 -3.33 -15.16
CA ASN A 141 8.61 -3.31 -14.40
C ASN A 141 8.58 -4.17 -13.12
N GLY A 142 7.95 -5.34 -13.19
CA GLY A 142 7.97 -6.31 -12.08
C GLY A 142 9.40 -6.79 -11.83
N ARG A 143 9.91 -6.58 -10.62
CA ARG A 143 11.24 -7.04 -10.20
C ARG A 143 11.20 -7.63 -8.80
N THR A 144 12.19 -8.44 -8.47
CA THR A 144 12.31 -8.97 -7.10
C THR A 144 12.64 -7.83 -6.14
N ILE A 145 11.88 -7.73 -5.05
CA ILE A 145 12.07 -6.72 -4.00
C ILE A 145 12.38 -7.43 -2.68
N PHE A 146 13.37 -6.92 -1.95
CA PHE A 146 13.72 -7.41 -0.63
C PHE A 146 13.44 -6.33 0.42
N THR A 147 12.80 -6.73 1.52
CA THR A 147 12.73 -5.90 2.73
C THR A 147 14.04 -5.96 3.51
N THR A 148 14.16 -5.15 4.56
CA THR A 148 15.24 -5.31 5.55
C THR A 148 14.72 -6.05 6.80
N GLY A 149 13.43 -6.00 7.09
CA GLY A 149 12.83 -6.72 8.20
C GLY A 149 11.99 -7.94 7.79
N ARG A 150 11.38 -8.57 8.80
CA ARG A 150 10.41 -9.67 8.65
C ARG A 150 8.98 -9.21 8.35
N ASN A 151 8.77 -7.92 8.10
CA ASN A 151 7.47 -7.32 7.86
C ASN A 151 7.50 -6.49 6.57
N ALA A 152 6.44 -6.59 5.79
CA ALA A 152 6.21 -5.76 4.61
C ALA A 152 4.76 -5.26 4.61
N PHE A 153 4.58 -4.05 4.08
CA PHE A 153 3.26 -3.51 3.79
C PHE A 153 3.21 -3.18 2.32
N VAL A 154 2.22 -3.72 1.61
CA VAL A 154 2.09 -3.58 0.17
C VAL A 154 0.78 -2.85 -0.12
N VAL A 155 0.82 -1.84 -0.98
CA VAL A 155 -0.34 -1.04 -1.39
C VAL A 155 -0.44 -1.06 -2.90
N PHE A 156 -1.54 -1.59 -3.42
CA PHE A 156 -1.90 -1.49 -4.82
C PHE A 156 -2.96 -0.41 -5.00
N ARG A 157 -2.69 0.52 -5.91
CA ARG A 157 -3.58 1.62 -6.24
C ARG A 157 -3.80 1.68 -7.74
N THR A 158 -5.03 1.89 -8.18
CA THR A 158 -5.37 2.12 -9.59
C THR A 158 -6.07 3.47 -9.78
N ASP A 159 -6.02 3.98 -11.01
CA ASP A 159 -6.79 5.15 -11.41
C ASP A 159 -8.13 4.75 -12.05
N GLY A 160 -8.89 5.74 -12.53
CA GLY A 160 -10.19 5.55 -13.16
C GLY A 160 -10.14 5.19 -14.65
N LEU A 161 -8.97 4.86 -15.19
CA LEU A 161 -8.70 4.73 -16.62
C LEU A 161 -8.12 3.35 -16.95
N ASP A 162 -8.26 2.94 -18.22
CA ASP A 162 -7.59 1.79 -18.88
C ASP A 162 -6.86 0.79 -17.96
N THR A 163 -7.39 -0.43 -17.86
CA THR A 163 -6.84 -1.48 -16.99
C THR A 163 -6.07 -2.55 -17.76
N ARG A 164 -5.27 -3.33 -17.04
CA ARG A 164 -4.42 -4.41 -17.59
C ARG A 164 -4.51 -5.65 -16.71
N SER A 165 -3.82 -6.71 -17.10
CA SER A 165 -3.88 -8.02 -16.41
C SER A 165 -3.44 -7.98 -14.93
N GLY A 166 -2.70 -6.95 -14.49
CA GLY A 166 -2.37 -6.76 -13.08
C GLY A 166 -1.13 -7.52 -12.67
N PHE A 167 -1.16 -8.16 -11.50
CA PHE A 167 0.00 -8.90 -11.02
C PHE A 167 -0.38 -10.19 -10.29
N SER A 168 0.52 -11.16 -10.37
CA SER A 168 0.59 -12.33 -9.49
C SER A 168 1.96 -12.35 -8.82
N ALA A 169 1.96 -12.37 -7.49
CA ALA A 169 3.17 -12.28 -6.71
C ALA A 169 3.26 -13.38 -5.64
N THR A 170 4.49 -13.78 -5.35
CA THR A 170 4.84 -14.65 -4.23
C THR A 170 5.75 -13.92 -3.27
N PHE A 171 5.65 -14.26 -1.98
CA PHE A 171 6.61 -13.83 -0.97
C PHE A 171 7.23 -15.04 -0.28
N ALA A 172 8.50 -14.92 0.10
CA ALA A 172 9.20 -15.93 0.88
C ALA A 172 10.14 -15.29 1.91
N ALA A 173 10.31 -15.96 3.04
CA ALA A 173 11.34 -15.67 4.03
C ALA A 173 12.69 -16.17 3.48
N GLU A 174 13.65 -15.26 3.33
CA GLU A 174 14.97 -15.57 2.78
C GLU A 174 16.08 -14.92 3.58
N ARG A 175 17.23 -15.58 3.63
CA ARG A 175 18.45 -14.95 4.13
C ARG A 175 18.72 -13.69 3.32
N ARG A 176 19.09 -12.61 4.03
CA ARG A 176 19.48 -11.36 3.38
C ARG A 176 20.48 -11.66 2.27
N PRO A 177 20.20 -11.29 1.01
CA PRO A 177 21.22 -11.40 -0.02
C PRO A 177 22.41 -10.57 0.45
N CYS A 178 23.56 -11.21 0.59
CA CYS A 178 24.80 -10.54 0.92
C CYS A 178 25.06 -9.50 -0.18
N GLN A 179 24.91 -8.21 0.13
CA GLN A 179 25.35 -7.16 -0.77
C GLN A 179 26.86 -7.29 -0.86
N SER A 180 27.37 -7.76 -2.00
CA SER A 180 28.78 -8.12 -2.20
C SER A 180 29.73 -6.91 -2.29
N TYR A 181 29.44 -5.82 -1.57
CA TYR A 181 30.26 -4.62 -1.55
C TYR A 181 30.87 -4.25 -0.18
N GLU A 182 30.67 -5.05 0.86
CA GLU A 182 31.36 -4.84 2.16
C GLU A 182 31.97 -6.11 2.75
N PHE A 183 32.76 -6.83 1.96
CA PHE A 183 33.71 -7.82 2.49
C PHE A 183 35.15 -7.41 2.19
N ARG A 184 35.67 -6.43 2.95
CA ARG A 184 37.08 -6.48 3.34
C ARG A 184 37.15 -7.17 4.70
N CYS A 185 37.07 -8.51 4.71
CA CYS A 185 37.62 -9.25 5.83
C CYS A 185 39.12 -9.01 5.83
N ASN A 186 39.61 -8.15 6.73
CA ASN A 186 41.03 -7.99 6.97
C ASN A 186 41.54 -9.25 7.69
N ILE A 187 41.91 -10.27 6.92
CA ILE A 187 42.66 -11.43 7.43
C ILE A 187 44.15 -11.07 7.52
N SER A 188 44.50 -10.23 8.48
CA SER A 188 45.88 -10.10 8.95
C SER A 188 45.93 -10.39 10.45
N GLY A 189 45.76 -11.67 10.78
CA GLY A 189 45.66 -12.09 12.18
C GLY A 189 45.45 -13.58 12.36
N MET A 190 46.26 -14.41 11.72
CA MET A 190 46.49 -15.78 12.19
C MET A 190 48.00 -16.01 12.20
N GLY A 191 48.54 -16.07 13.41
CA GLY A 191 49.95 -16.34 13.67
C GLY A 191 50.35 -17.74 13.24
N ALA A 192 51.58 -17.85 12.75
CA ALA A 192 52.31 -19.10 12.70
C ALA A 192 53.08 -19.24 14.03
N VAL A 193 52.84 -20.38 14.70
CA VAL A 193 53.67 -20.91 15.78
C VAL A 193 54.89 -21.58 15.17
#